data_AF-A0AAV3J8B4-F1
#
_entry.id   AF-A0AAV3J8B4-F1
#
_cell.length_a   1.000
_cell.length_b   1.000
_cell.length_c   1.000
_cell.angle_alpha   90.00
_cell.angle_beta   90.00
_cell.angle_gamma   90.00
#
_symmetry.space_group_name_H-M   'P 1'
#
loop_
_entity.id
_entity.type
_entity.pdbx_description
1 polymer ?
#
loop_
_entity_poly.entity_id
_entity_poly.type
_entity_poly.pdbx_seq_one_letter_code
_entity_poly.pdbx_strand_id
1 'polypeptide(L)'
;MKKFISLIVISLSAFFISNCATSIFPALIFNSSSYHVSGNPTGGPTDVKIVKSGKSCHYFSIVIAYFYGGGEGSIAEAMKDGQITKVAVVDKNTFGILGPIFSRECVVIYGE
;
A
#
# COMPACT_ATOMS: atom_id res chain seq x y z
N MET A 1 13.63 -23.08 -35.70
CA MET A 1 12.48 -22.27 -35.22
C MET A 1 11.94 -22.71 -33.86
N LYS A 2 11.66 -24.01 -33.60
CA LYS A 2 11.20 -24.49 -32.27
C LYS A 2 12.06 -24.05 -31.07
N LYS A 3 13.39 -24.09 -31.19
CA LYS A 3 14.32 -23.66 -30.13
C LYS A 3 14.23 -22.14 -29.84
N PHE A 4 13.98 -21.34 -30.86
CA PHE A 4 13.85 -19.89 -30.75
C PHE A 4 12.53 -19.50 -30.09
N ILE A 5 11.43 -20.18 -30.46
CA ILE A 5 10.12 -20.02 -29.82
C ILE A 5 10.18 -20.42 -28.35
N SER A 6 10.86 -21.52 -28.03
CA SER A 6 11.03 -21.96 -26.63
C SER A 6 11.81 -20.94 -25.79
N LEU A 7 12.85 -20.31 -26.34
CA LEU A 7 13.62 -19.28 -25.65
C LEU A 7 12.80 -18.01 -25.41
N ILE A 8 11.96 -17.61 -26.35
CA ILE A 8 11.05 -16.46 -26.19
C ILE A 8 10.04 -16.75 -25.08
N VAL A 9 9.43 -17.93 -25.05
CA VAL A 9 8.45 -18.30 -24.00
C VAL A 9 9.10 -18.31 -22.61
N ILE A 10 10.30 -18.87 -22.48
CA ILE A 10 11.04 -18.89 -21.22
C ILE A 10 11.39 -17.47 -20.78
N SER A 11 11.89 -16.62 -21.70
CA SER A 11 12.21 -15.22 -21.40
C SER A 11 10.99 -14.41 -20.98
N LEU A 12 9.84 -14.62 -21.63
CA LEU A 12 8.59 -13.93 -21.27
C LEU A 12 8.11 -14.36 -19.88
N SER A 13 8.16 -15.66 -19.57
CA SER A 13 7.75 -16.18 -18.26
C SER A 13 8.64 -15.66 -17.12
N ALA A 14 9.95 -15.51 -17.35
CA ALA A 14 10.87 -14.94 -16.36
C ALA A 14 10.57 -13.46 -16.05
N PHE A 15 10.08 -12.70 -17.03
CA PHE A 15 9.68 -11.29 -16.86
C PHE A 15 8.43 -11.12 -15.98
N PHE A 16 7.50 -12.08 -16.02
CA PHE A 16 6.31 -12.06 -15.18
C PHE A 16 6.60 -12.45 -13.72
N ILE A 17 7.62 -13.29 -13.48
CA ILE A 17 7.95 -13.76 -12.12
C ILE A 17 8.97 -12.84 -11.42
N SER A 18 9.77 -12.07 -12.16
CA SER A 18 10.78 -11.18 -11.57
C SER A 18 10.23 -9.85 -11.03
N ASN A 19 8.96 -9.51 -11.31
CA ASN A 19 8.29 -8.33 -10.78
C ASN A 19 7.67 -8.58 -9.39
N CYS A 20 8.41 -9.25 -8.50
CA CYS A 20 8.12 -9.22 -7.06
C CYS A 20 8.48 -7.84 -6.52
N ALA A 21 7.72 -6.82 -6.90
CA ALA A 21 7.76 -5.54 -6.22
C ALA A 21 7.32 -5.77 -4.77
N THR A 22 8.17 -5.34 -3.84
CA THR A 22 7.93 -5.38 -2.39
C THR A 22 6.94 -4.33 -1.92
N SER A 23 6.41 -3.52 -2.84
CA SER A 23 5.17 -2.78 -2.58
C SER A 23 4.01 -3.73 -2.74
N ILE A 24 3.00 -3.58 -1.89
CA ILE A 24 1.77 -4.37 -1.97
C ILE A 24 1.03 -3.90 -3.21
N PHE A 25 1.41 -4.48 -4.35
CA PHE A 25 0.62 -4.39 -5.56
C PHE A 25 -0.79 -4.86 -5.19
N PRO A 26 -1.83 -4.12 -5.59
CA PRO A 26 -3.19 -4.58 -5.35
C PRO A 26 -3.35 -5.95 -5.98
N ALA A 27 -3.87 -6.91 -5.21
CA ALA A 27 -4.07 -8.26 -5.71
C ALA A 27 -4.85 -8.23 -7.04
N LEU A 28 -4.54 -9.18 -7.92
CA LEU A 28 -5.01 -9.17 -9.30
C LEU A 28 -6.55 -9.12 -9.42
N ILE A 29 -7.27 -9.76 -8.50
CA ILE A 29 -8.74 -9.85 -8.50
C ILE A 29 -9.36 -9.13 -7.31
N PHE A 30 -8.90 -9.41 -6.09
CA PHE A 30 -9.46 -8.82 -4.88
C PHE A 30 -8.42 -8.78 -3.77
N ASN A 31 -8.31 -7.64 -3.10
CA ASN A 31 -7.53 -7.47 -1.88
C ASN A 31 -8.37 -6.72 -0.86
N SER A 32 -8.36 -7.20 0.38
CA SER A 32 -8.80 -6.45 1.55
C SER A 32 -7.93 -6.92 2.72
N SER A 33 -6.91 -6.14 3.06
CA SER A 33 -6.00 -6.49 4.14
C SER A 33 -5.63 -5.27 4.96
N SER A 34 -5.44 -5.49 6.26
CA SER A 34 -4.90 -4.50 7.18
C SER A 34 -3.70 -5.14 7.87
N TYR A 35 -2.58 -4.44 7.88
CA TYR A 35 -1.34 -4.94 8.46
C TYR A 35 -0.60 -3.80 9.13
N HIS A 36 0.08 -4.15 10.22
CA HIS A 36 0.92 -3.22 10.94
C HIS A 36 2.18 -2.94 10.13
N VAL A 37 2.55 -1.67 9.99
CA VAL A 37 3.86 -1.32 9.45
C VAL A 37 4.80 -1.30 10.64
N SER A 38 5.57 -2.38 10.82
CA SER A 38 6.72 -2.35 11.71
C SER A 38 7.77 -1.40 11.11
N GLY A 39 7.59 -0.10 11.32
CA GLY A 39 8.71 0.83 11.22
C GLY A 39 9.80 0.32 12.17
N ASN A 40 11.05 0.36 11.71
CA ASN A 40 12.30 0.05 12.40
C ASN A 40 12.17 -0.41 13.89
N PRO A 41 12.77 -1.53 14.33
CA PRO A 41 12.65 -2.09 15.69
C PRO A 41 13.10 -1.18 16.85
N THR A 42 13.47 0.07 16.60
CA THR A 42 13.96 1.03 17.58
C THR A 42 12.88 1.57 18.53
N GLY A 43 11.61 1.23 18.34
CA GLY A 43 10.55 1.55 19.30
C GLY A 43 9.66 0.35 19.49
N GLY A 44 9.78 -0.32 20.64
CA GLY A 44 8.70 -1.16 21.17
C GLY A 44 7.41 -0.34 21.36
N PRO A 45 6.38 -0.90 22.03
CA PRO A 45 5.20 -0.11 22.37
C PRO A 45 5.64 1.21 23.00
N THR A 46 5.34 2.32 22.32
CA THR A 46 5.64 3.65 22.83
C THR A 46 4.71 3.91 24.02
N ASP A 47 5.17 4.61 25.05
CA ASP A 47 4.33 4.99 26.22
C ASP A 47 3.20 5.98 25.86
N VAL A 48 2.95 6.16 24.56
CA VAL A 48 1.93 7.05 24.01
C VAL A 48 0.56 6.39 24.13
N LYS A 49 -0.38 7.10 24.74
CA LYS A 49 -1.75 6.62 24.87
C LYS A 49 -2.46 6.69 23.52
N ILE A 50 -3.04 5.57 23.08
CA ILE A 50 -3.88 5.56 21.88
C ILE A 50 -5.25 6.16 22.25
N VAL A 51 -5.45 7.44 21.94
CA VAL A 51 -6.72 8.16 22.18
C VAL A 51 -7.38 8.64 20.89
N LYS A 52 -6.62 8.78 19.81
CA LYS A 52 -7.06 9.27 18.51
C LYS A 52 -6.56 8.36 17.39
N SER A 53 -7.29 8.37 16.29
CA SER A 53 -6.91 7.72 15.05
C SER A 53 -7.13 8.67 13.88
N GLY A 54 -6.22 8.67 12.91
CA GLY A 54 -6.38 9.41 11.66
C GLY A 54 -5.90 8.58 10.47
N LYS A 55 -6.42 8.89 9.28
CA LYS A 55 -6.10 8.13 8.07
C LYS A 55 -5.86 9.04 6.86
N SER A 56 -4.93 8.63 6.01
CA SER A 56 -4.75 9.21 4.68
C SER A 56 -4.70 8.09 3.66
N CYS A 57 -5.45 8.24 2.56
CA CYS A 57 -5.63 7.20 1.55
C CYS A 57 -5.12 7.67 0.19
N HIS A 58 -4.21 6.88 -0.37
CA HIS A 58 -3.83 6.95 -1.76
C HIS A 58 -4.73 6.02 -2.58
N TYR A 59 -5.25 6.54 -3.69
CA TYR A 59 -6.13 5.83 -4.60
C TYR A 59 -5.42 5.62 -5.92
N PHE A 60 -5.46 4.39 -6.42
CA PHE A 60 -4.95 4.03 -7.72
C PHE A 60 -6.07 3.38 -8.53
N SER A 61 -6.18 3.76 -9.79
CA SER A 61 -7.14 3.20 -10.72
C SER A 61 -6.68 3.57 -12.10
N ILE A 62 -6.80 2.67 -13.07
CA ILE A 62 -6.48 2.97 -14.47
C ILE A 62 -7.35 4.11 -15.01
N VAL A 63 -8.58 4.26 -14.52
CA VAL A 63 -9.47 5.37 -14.91
C VAL A 63 -8.99 6.67 -14.27
N ILE A 64 -8.61 6.62 -12.99
CA ILE A 64 -8.18 7.80 -12.22
C ILE A 64 -6.78 8.24 -12.63
N ALA A 65 -5.88 7.32 -13.00
CA ALA A 65 -4.50 7.59 -13.39
C ALA A 65 -4.38 8.54 -14.61
N TYR A 66 -5.40 8.58 -15.47
CA TYR A 66 -5.45 9.52 -16.60
C TYR A 66 -5.98 10.91 -16.23
N PHE A 67 -6.66 11.08 -15.08
CA PHE A 67 -7.40 12.30 -14.76
C PHE A 67 -7.10 12.90 -13.38
N TYR A 68 -6.46 12.16 -12.47
CA TYR A 68 -6.27 12.58 -11.09
C TYR A 68 -5.10 11.81 -10.44
N GLY A 69 -4.11 12.55 -9.91
CA GLY A 69 -3.12 12.00 -8.99
C GLY A 69 -3.75 11.89 -7.61
N GLY A 70 -4.05 10.67 -7.16
CA GLY A 70 -4.65 10.40 -5.85
C GLY A 70 -3.81 10.93 -4.68
N GLY A 71 -4.46 11.21 -3.54
CA GLY A 71 -3.84 11.81 -2.34
C GLY A 71 -2.59 11.08 -1.85
N GLU A 72 -1.67 11.79 -1.20
CA GLU A 72 -0.31 11.30 -0.92
C GLU A 72 -0.25 10.03 -0.05
N GLY A 73 -1.32 9.71 0.68
CA GLY A 73 -1.33 8.56 1.60
C GLY A 73 -0.27 8.70 2.69
N SER A 74 0.01 9.94 3.13
CA SER A 74 1.16 10.24 3.98
C SER A 74 0.82 10.18 5.47
N ILE A 75 1.84 9.88 6.28
CA ILE A 75 1.72 9.89 7.74
C ILE A 75 1.31 11.28 8.24
N ALA A 76 1.89 12.34 7.67
CA ALA A 76 1.61 13.71 8.08
C ALA A 76 0.13 14.10 7.86
N GLU A 77 -0.45 13.66 6.75
CA GLU A 77 -1.86 13.92 6.48
C GLU A 77 -2.79 13.10 7.38
N ALA A 78 -2.45 11.83 7.64
CA ALA A 78 -3.16 11.00 8.61
C ALA A 78 -3.07 11.58 10.04
N MET A 79 -1.93 12.15 10.44
CA MET A 79 -1.79 12.85 11.72
C MET A 79 -2.65 14.11 11.80
N LYS A 80 -2.70 14.90 10.72
CA LYS A 80 -3.57 16.09 10.64
C LYS A 80 -5.05 15.72 10.72
N ASP A 81 -5.47 14.70 9.99
CA ASP A 81 -6.84 14.16 10.00
C ASP A 81 -7.27 13.73 11.42
N GLY A 82 -6.39 12.98 12.10
CA GLY A 82 -6.65 12.51 13.46
C GLY A 82 -6.36 13.52 14.56
N GLN A 83 -5.87 14.73 14.25
CA GLN A 83 -5.32 15.69 15.23
C GLN A 83 -4.32 15.02 16.20
N ILE A 84 -3.46 14.17 15.66
CA ILE A 84 -2.46 13.38 16.38
C ILE A 84 -1.15 14.14 16.37
N THR A 85 -0.61 14.37 17.55
CA THR A 85 0.68 15.02 17.78
C THR A 85 1.80 14.00 18.00
N LYS A 86 1.49 12.86 18.62
CA LYS A 86 2.44 11.75 18.80
C LYS A 86 1.87 10.45 18.27
N VAL A 87 2.64 9.81 17.41
CA VAL A 87 2.30 8.51 16.81
C VAL A 87 2.67 7.39 17.76
N ALA A 88 1.69 6.53 18.06
CA ALA A 88 1.91 5.30 18.80
C ALA A 88 2.14 4.12 17.86
N VAL A 89 1.28 3.99 16.84
CA VAL A 89 1.19 2.84 15.93
C VAL A 89 0.87 3.34 14.53
N VAL A 90 1.55 2.76 13.53
CA VAL A 90 1.25 3.00 12.11
C VAL A 90 0.81 1.68 11.47
N ASP A 91 -0.42 1.67 10.99
CA ASP A 91 -1.00 0.58 10.23
C ASP A 91 -1.19 0.99 8.79
N LYS A 92 -1.31 -0.01 7.93
CA LYS A 92 -1.73 0.16 6.55
C LYS A 92 -2.96 -0.69 6.26
N ASN A 93 -3.89 -0.12 5.51
CA ASN A 93 -5.08 -0.78 5.02
C ASN A 93 -5.07 -0.75 3.49
N THR A 94 -5.13 -1.91 2.86
CA THR A 94 -5.21 -2.03 1.41
C THR A 94 -6.54 -2.63 1.01
N PHE A 95 -7.15 -2.04 -0.01
CA PHE A 95 -8.36 -2.54 -0.64
C PHE A 95 -8.19 -2.47 -2.15
N GLY A 96 -8.59 -3.49 -2.89
CA GLY A 96 -8.53 -3.46 -4.34
C GLY A 96 -9.49 -4.47 -4.96
N ILE A 97 -10.05 -4.09 -6.10
CA ILE A 97 -10.89 -4.95 -6.92
C ILE A 97 -10.36 -4.84 -8.34
N LEU A 98 -10.05 -5.99 -8.94
CA LEU A 98 -9.49 -6.12 -10.28
C LEU A 98 -8.26 -5.21 -10.41
N GLY A 99 -7.14 -5.56 -9.77
CA GLY A 99 -5.96 -4.73 -9.45
C GLY A 99 -5.74 -3.42 -10.24
N PRO A 100 -5.69 -3.43 -11.58
CA PRO A 100 -5.56 -2.21 -12.40
C PRO A 100 -6.76 -1.26 -12.37
N ILE A 101 -7.97 -1.75 -12.14
CA ILE A 101 -9.23 -1.00 -12.20
C ILE A 101 -9.38 -0.12 -10.97
N PHE A 102 -9.24 -0.67 -9.78
CA PHE A 102 -9.36 0.10 -8.54
C PHE A 102 -8.55 -0.52 -7.41
N SER A 103 -7.76 0.32 -6.77
CA SER A 103 -7.11 0.02 -5.52
C SER A 103 -6.95 1.28 -4.66
N ARG A 104 -6.83 1.04 -3.36
CA ARG A 104 -6.67 2.03 -2.32
C ARG A 104 -5.69 1.49 -1.30
N GLU A 105 -4.69 2.29 -0.97
CA GLU A 105 -3.81 2.06 0.17
C GLU A 105 -3.99 3.24 1.12
N CYS A 106 -4.36 2.95 2.37
CA CYS A 106 -4.47 3.95 3.42
C CYS A 106 -3.41 3.71 4.47
N VAL A 107 -2.75 4.78 4.90
CA VAL A 107 -1.99 4.82 6.15
C VAL A 107 -2.95 5.20 7.26
N VAL A 108 -2.98 4.40 8.32
CA VAL A 108 -3.79 4.61 9.52
C VAL A 108 -2.86 4.80 10.69
N ILE A 109 -3.05 5.88 11.42
CA ILE A 109 -2.20 6.26 12.55
C ILE A 109 -3.04 6.28 13.80
N TYR A 110 -2.48 5.74 14.87
CA TYR A 110 -3.05 5.79 16.21
C TYR A 110 -2.10 6.54 17.14
N GLY A 111 -2.63 7.35 18.05
CA GLY A 111 -1.82 8.18 18.93
C GLY A 111 -2.60 9.17 19.78
N GLU A 112 -1.94 10.24 20.22
CA GLU A 112 -2.50 11.33 21.05
C GLU A 112 -2.39 12.72 20.43
#